data_AF-A0A9Q0G658-F1
#
_entry.id   AF-A0A9Q0G658-F1
#
_cell.length_a   1.000
_cell.length_b   1.000
_cell.length_c   1.000
_cell.angle_alpha   90.00
_cell.angle_beta   90.00
_cell.angle_gamma   90.00
#
_symmetry.space_group_name_H-M   'P 1'
#
loop_
_entity.id
_entity.type
_entity.pdbx_description
1 polymer ?
#
loop_
_entity_poly.entity_id
_entity_poly.type
_entity_poly.pdbx_seq_one_letter_code
_entity_poly.pdbx_strand_id
1 'polypeptide(L)' 'MEFMVKASRVYHFFISSLPECERLPFDLPEAEEELVAGYQTEYSGIKFGLFYLSSYLNLLVSSLFVIIVYLGGWNIFIV' A
#
# COMPACT_ATOMS: atom_id res chain seq x y z
N MET A 1 23.50 15.43 7.87
CA MET A 1 23.53 14.44 6.79
C MET A 1 22.50 13.33 7.03
N GLU A 2 22.43 12.78 8.24
CA GLU A 2 21.41 11.80 8.69
C GLU A 2 19.95 12.12 8.29
N PHE A 3 19.47 13.34 8.53
CA PHE A 3 18.09 13.73 8.19
C PHE A 3 17.76 13.59 6.69
N MET A 4 18.72 13.93 5.82
CA MET A 4 18.54 13.85 4.37
C MET A 4 18.53 12.40 3.88
N VAL A 5 19.34 11.54 4.50
CA VAL A 5 19.35 10.09 4.23
C VAL A 5 18.02 9.47 4.67
N LYS A 6 17.47 9.89 5.81
CA LYS A 6 16.20 9.39 6.34
C LYS A 6 15.02 9.76 5.46
N ALA A 7 14.96 11.01 4.99
CA ALA A 7 13.97 11.46 4.03
C ALA A 7 14.04 10.63 2.73
N SER A 8 15.23 10.44 2.18
CA SER A 8 15.42 9.63 0.96
C SER A 8 14.90 8.20 1.12
N ARG A 9 15.13 7.53 2.26
CA ARG A 9 14.64 6.17 2.50
C ARG A 9 13.11 6.08 2.56
N VAL A 10 12.45 7.06 3.17
CA VAL A 10 10.98 7.15 3.19
C VAL A 10 10.42 7.33 1.77
N TYR A 11 11.05 8.18 0.95
CA TYR A 11 10.64 8.36 -0.45
C TYR A 11 10.77 7.07 -1.26
N HIS A 12 11.87 6.32 -1.12
CA HIS A 12 12.03 5.06 -1.82
C HIS A 12 11.01 4.01 -1.36
N PHE A 13 10.76 3.91 -0.05
CA PHE A 13 9.75 2.99 0.47
C PHE A 13 8.33 3.36 0.01
N PHE A 14 8.03 4.66 -0.02
CA PHE A 14 6.74 5.14 -0.52
C PHE A 14 6.54 4.72 -1.98
N ILE A 15 7.53 4.94 -2.85
CA ILE A 15 7.44 4.54 -4.26
C ILE A 15 7.30 3.02 -4.41
N SER A 16 8.03 2.22 -3.60
CA SER A 16 7.91 0.75 -3.64
C SER A 16 6.58 0.22 -3.09
N SER A 17 5.94 0.95 -2.18
CA SER A 17 4.65 0.56 -1.60
C SER A 17 3.46 0.76 -2.53
N LEU A 18 3.58 1.64 -3.54
CA LEU A 18 2.53 1.91 -4.52
C LEU A 18 2.14 0.68 -5.36
N PRO A 19 3.07 -0.07 -5.98
CA PRO A 19 2.74 -1.29 -6.70
C PRO A 19 2.31 -2.44 -5.78
N GLU A 20 2.80 -2.50 -4.54
CA GLU A 20 2.43 -3.56 -3.58
C GLU A 20 0.97 -3.42 -3.09
N CYS A 21 0.50 -2.18 -2.91
CA CYS A 21 -0.87 -1.90 -2.52
C CYS A 21 -1.84 -1.86 -3.71
N GLU A 22 -1.36 -2.15 -4.93
CA GLU A 22 -2.15 -2.15 -6.17
C GLU A 22 -2.95 -0.85 -6.31
N ARG A 23 -2.32 0.30 -5.98
CA ARG A 23 -2.94 1.62 -6.06
C ARG A 23 -2.40 2.41 -7.24
N LEU A 24 -3.25 3.28 -7.79
CA LEU A 24 -2.92 4.25 -8.83
C LEU A 24 -1.52 4.86 -8.56
N PRO A 25 -0.57 4.79 -9.49
CA PRO A 25 -0.70 4.44 -10.92
C PRO A 25 -0.49 2.95 -11.27
N PHE A 26 -0.30 2.06 -10.30
CA PHE A 26 0.04 0.63 -10.52
C PHE A 26 -1.09 -0.31 -10.12
N ASP A 27 -2.28 -0.09 -10.68
CA ASP A 27 -3.48 -0.88 -10.36
C ASP A 27 -3.77 -1.92 -11.46
N LEU A 28 -2.83 -2.85 -11.66
CA LEU A 28 -2.87 -3.86 -12.73
C LEU A 28 -4.11 -4.80 -12.71
N PRO A 29 -4.68 -5.19 -11.55
CA PRO A 29 -5.85 -6.08 -11.52
C PRO A 29 -7.21 -5.37 -11.57
N GLU A 30 -7.30 -4.07 -11.23
CA GLU A 30 -8.54 -3.27 -11.27
C GLU A 30 -8.56 -2.21 -12.39
N ALA A 31 -7.47 -2.04 -13.15
CA ALA A 31 -7.39 -1.10 -14.27
C ALA A 31 -8.41 -1.42 -15.37
N GLU A 32 -9.32 -0.46 -15.52
CA GLU A 32 -10.46 -0.42 -16.45
C GLU A 32 -10.06 -0.48 -17.94
N GLU A 33 -8.77 -0.35 -18.26
CA GLU A 33 -8.24 -0.35 -19.63
C GLU A 33 -7.82 -1.76 -20.15
N GLU A 34 -7.52 -2.73 -19.28
CA GLU A 34 -7.01 -4.05 -19.71
C GLU A 34 -7.88 -5.27 -19.34
N LEU A 35 -8.69 -5.20 -18.26
CA LEU A 35 -9.67 -6.23 -17.90
C LEU A 35 -10.99 -5.55 -17.52
N VAL A 36 -12.06 -5.80 -18.27
CA VAL A 36 -13.42 -5.27 -18.01
C VAL A 36 -13.84 -5.63 -16.57
N ALA A 37 -13.63 -4.69 -15.63
CA ALA A 37 -14.04 -4.74 -14.23
C ALA A 37 -13.86 -6.11 -13.54
N GLY A 38 -12.61 -6.61 -13.50
CA GLY A 38 -12.21 -7.99 -13.10
C GLY A 38 -13.01 -8.63 -11.96
N TYR A 39 -12.51 -8.55 -10.71
CA TYR A 39 -13.20 -9.20 -9.59
C TYR A 39 -14.50 -8.48 -9.18
N GLN A 40 -14.71 -7.24 -9.61
CA GLN A 40 -15.92 -6.45 -9.35
C GLN A 40 -17.14 -6.95 -10.11
N THR A 41 -16.96 -7.55 -11.30
CA THR A 41 -18.07 -8.13 -12.09
C THR A 41 -18.20 -9.64 -11.91
N GLU A 42 -17.12 -10.32 -11.52
CA GLU A 42 -17.10 -11.78 -11.37
C GLU A 42 -17.56 -12.27 -9.99
N TYR A 43 -17.35 -11.47 -8.93
CA TYR A 43 -17.65 -11.87 -7.55
C TYR A 43 -18.83 -11.08 -6.96
N SER A 44 -19.81 -11.80 -6.40
CA SER A 44 -20.97 -11.22 -5.69
C SER A 44 -20.93 -11.55 -4.19
N GLY A 45 -21.45 -10.62 -3.37
CA GLY A 45 -21.70 -10.82 -1.93
C GLY A 45 -20.43 -10.80 -1.06
N ILE A 46 -20.22 -11.87 -0.29
CA ILE A 46 -19.15 -11.94 0.74
C ILE A 46 -17.76 -11.96 0.11
N LYS A 47 -17.60 -12.61 -1.06
CA LYS A 47 -16.29 -12.71 -1.74
C LYS A 47 -15.79 -11.34 -2.20
N PHE A 48 -16.68 -10.51 -2.74
CA PHE A 48 -16.39 -9.11 -3.06
C PHE A 48 -15.93 -8.35 -1.81
N GLY A 49 -16.67 -8.47 -0.70
CA GLY A 49 -16.29 -7.82 0.55
C GLY A 49 -14.92 -8.26 1.09
N LEU A 50 -14.56 -9.54 0.93
CA LEU A 50 -13.25 -10.05 1.35
C LEU A 50 -12.09 -9.54 0.48
N PHE A 51 -12.29 -9.38 -0.83
CA PHE A 51 -11.29 -8.77 -1.70
C PHE A 51 -11.01 -7.32 -1.30
N TYR A 52 -12.06 -6.51 -1.10
CA TYR A 52 -11.89 -5.14 -0.61
C TYR A 52 -11.21 -5.10 0.75
N LEU A 53 -11.64 -5.96 1.69
CA LEU A 53 -11.03 -6.05 3.00
C LEU A 53 -9.53 -6.36 2.90
N SER A 54 -9.14 -7.30 2.04
CA SER A 54 -7.73 -7.66 1.81
C SER A 54 -6.92 -6.48 1.29
N SER A 55 -7.42 -5.75 0.30
CA SER A 55 -6.72 -4.58 -0.25
C SER A 55 -6.58 -3.44 0.77
N TYR A 56 -7.61 -3.21 1.60
CA TYR A 56 -7.52 -2.24 2.70
C TYR A 56 -6.57 -2.69 3.82
N LEU A 57 -6.52 -3.99 4.13
CA LEU A 57 -5.58 -4.54 5.09
C LEU A 57 -4.13 -4.42 4.60
N ASN A 58 -3.87 -4.64 3.31
CA ASN A 58 -2.55 -4.47 2.71
C ASN A 58 -2.07 -3.01 2.86
N LEU A 59 -2.94 -2.04 2.55
CA LEU A 59 -2.65 -0.62 2.77
C LEU A 59 -2.37 -0.30 4.24
N LEU A 60 -3.16 -0.86 5.16
CA LEU A 60 -2.98 -0.66 6.59
C LEU A 60 -1.63 -1.21 7.06
N VAL A 61 -1.27 -2.43 6.68
CA VAL A 61 0.02 -3.07 7.03
C VAL A 61 1.19 -2.28 6.47
N SER A 62 1.12 -1.85 5.20
CA SER A 62 2.16 -1.04 4.57
C SER A 62 2.37 0.29 5.32
N SER A 63 1.30 0.99 5.69
CA SER A 63 1.39 2.23 6.46
C SER A 63 1.96 2.02 7.87
N LEU A 64 1.62 0.92 8.55
CA LEU A 64 2.21 0.55 9.83
C LEU A 64 3.71 0.26 9.69
N PHE A 65 4.14 -0.36 8.59
CA PHE A 65 5.54 -0.62 8.32
C PHE A 65 6.35 0.67 8.17
N VAL A 66 5.79 1.68 7.49
CA VAL A 66 6.41 3.03 7.42
C VAL A 66 6.58 3.61 8.81
N ILE A 67 5.55 3.49 9.65
CA ILE A 67 5.55 4.05 11.01
C ILE A 67 6.63 3.39 11.89
N ILE A 68 6.72 2.07 11.84
CA ILE A 68 7.65 1.29 12.67
C ILE A 68 9.10 1.47 12.20
N VAL A 69 9.35 1.42 10.89
CA VAL A 69 10.71 1.40 10.34
C VAL A 69 11.31 2.80 10.21
N TYR A 70 10.49 3.81 9.87
CA TYR A 70 11.01 5.14 9.54
C TYR A 70 10.57 6.25 10.51
N LEU A 71 9.37 6.17 11.10
CA LEU A 71 8.84 7.21 11.99
C LEU A 71 9.07 6.91 13.49
N GLY A 72 9.64 5.76 13.85
CA GLY A 72 10.02 5.43 15.23
C GLY A 72 8.97 4.66 16.05
N GLY A 73 7.80 4.37 15.48
CA GLY A 73 6.77 3.56 16.13
C GLY A 73 6.27 4.20 17.44
N TRP A 74 6.63 3.59 18.59
CA TRP A 74 6.24 4.05 19.93
C TRP A 74 7.29 4.96 20.58
N ASN A 75 8.55 4.88 20.17
CA ASN A 75 9.57 5.83 20.60
C ASN A 75 9.66 6.95 19.57
N ILE A 76 9.47 8.19 20.01
CA ILE A 76 9.38 9.38 19.13
C ILE A 76 10.61 9.55 18.21
N PHE A 77 11.72 8.85 18.50
CA PHE A 77 12.97 9.00 17.78
C PHE A 77 13.82 7.71 17.85
N ILE A 78 13.97 7.01 16.72
CA ILE A 78 15.08 6.07 16.50
C ILE A 78 15.81 6.52 15.24
N VAL A 79 16.99 7.13 15.47
CA VAL A 79 18.13 7.54 14.60
C VAL A 79 17.81 7.88 13.15
#